data_AF-A0AAU5QKX4-F1
#
_entry.id   AF-A0AAU5QKX4-F1
#
_cell.length_a   1.000
_cell.length_b   1.000
_cell.length_c   1.000
_cell.angle_alpha   90.00
_cell.angle_beta   90.00
_cell.angle_gamma   90.00
#
_symmetry.space_group_name_H-M   'P 1'
#
loop_
_entity.id
_entity.type
_entity.pdbx_description
1 polymer ?
#
loop_
_entity_poly.entity_id
_entity_poly.type
_entity_poly.pdbx_seq_one_letter_code
_entity_poly.pdbx_strand_id
1 'polypeptide(L)'
;MTDTTPSPVRLAGEIARQIDRLAAHLSQAPPHEAVQILSAVLDPDDGALARFTTLLATGSHYAKEQRENGGPFPAEVWLALGRAANELHDVGLDLDEHADTFRQLARPPAPGSPPVAAKPSSPKPSGRSR
;
A
#
# COMPACT_ATOMS: atom_id res chain seq x y z
N MET A 1 10.80 -36.45 -1.84
CA MET A 1 10.70 -34.98 -1.73
C MET A 1 9.31 -34.67 -1.22
N THR A 2 9.17 -34.22 0.02
CA THR A 2 7.88 -33.85 0.59
C THR A 2 7.49 -32.48 0.06
N ASP A 3 6.47 -32.44 -0.80
CA ASP A 3 5.87 -31.20 -1.24
C ASP A 3 5.39 -30.43 -0.02
N THR A 4 6.06 -29.33 0.29
CA THR A 4 5.84 -28.52 1.50
C THR A 4 4.95 -27.34 1.14
N THR A 5 3.96 -27.54 0.26
CA THR A 5 3.03 -26.48 -0.10
C THR A 5 2.25 -26.07 1.16
N PRO A 6 2.40 -24.82 1.65
CA PRO A 6 1.70 -24.39 2.85
C PRO A 6 0.19 -24.48 2.62
N SER A 7 -0.54 -25.03 3.60
CA SER A 7 -2.01 -24.96 3.58
C SER A 7 -2.46 -23.52 3.26
N PRO A 8 -3.44 -23.30 2.35
CA PRO A 8 -3.90 -21.96 2.00
C PRO A 8 -4.32 -21.10 3.20
N VAL A 9 -4.84 -21.73 4.26
CA VAL A 9 -5.15 -21.04 5.54
C VAL A 9 -3.88 -20.55 6.23
N ARG A 10 -2.81 -21.35 6.23
CA ARG A 10 -1.51 -20.94 6.76
C ARG A 10 -0.91 -19.81 5.93
N LEU A 11 -1.09 -19.82 4.62
CA LEU A 11 -0.67 -18.74 3.72
C LEU A 11 -1.36 -17.43 4.07
N ALA A 12 -2.69 -17.43 4.26
CA ALA A 12 -3.43 -16.24 4.69
C ALA A 12 -2.90 -15.69 6.04
N GLY A 13 -2.61 -16.58 7.00
CA GLY A 13 -2.00 -16.19 8.26
C GLY A 13 -0.57 -15.64 8.12
N GLU A 14 0.22 -16.12 7.15
CA GLU A 14 1.54 -15.56 6.88
C GLU A 14 1.45 -14.18 6.23
N ILE A 15 0.51 -13.97 5.29
CA ILE A 15 0.27 -12.65 4.68
C ILE A 15 -0.04 -11.62 5.77
N ALA A 16 -0.94 -11.93 6.70
CA ALA A 16 -1.25 -11.05 7.83
C ALA A 16 0.00 -10.69 8.65
N ARG A 17 0.83 -11.69 9.01
CA ARG A 17 2.09 -11.45 9.74
C ARG A 17 3.08 -10.60 8.95
N GLN A 18 3.14 -10.75 7.63
CA GLN A 18 4.03 -9.96 6.79
C GLN A 18 3.55 -8.51 6.68
N ILE A 19 2.25 -8.28 6.64
CA ILE A 19 1.67 -6.92 6.72
C ILE A 19 2.02 -6.27 8.06
N ASP A 20 1.86 -6.97 9.19
CA ASP A 20 2.25 -6.46 10.51
C ASP A 20 3.73 -6.09 10.57
N ARG A 21 4.60 -6.95 10.02
CA ARG A 21 6.04 -6.68 9.91
C ARG A 21 6.30 -5.45 9.06
N LEU A 22 5.66 -5.33 7.91
CA LEU A 22 5.85 -4.18 7.02
C LEU A 22 5.42 -2.87 7.70
N ALA A 23 4.31 -2.89 8.44
CA ALA A 23 3.86 -1.75 9.24
C ALA A 23 4.89 -1.37 10.32
N ALA A 24 5.48 -2.36 11.00
CA ALA A 24 6.55 -2.13 11.97
C ALA A 24 7.79 -1.48 11.32
N HIS A 25 8.22 -1.96 10.15
CA HIS A 25 9.34 -1.37 9.40
C HIS A 25 9.02 0.07 8.98
N LEU A 26 7.84 0.30 8.40
CA LEU A 26 7.40 1.64 8.00
C LEU A 26 7.42 2.64 9.16
N SER A 27 7.00 2.22 10.35
CA SER A 27 6.98 3.08 11.55
C SER A 27 8.36 3.57 12.00
N GLN A 28 9.43 2.83 11.64
CA GLN A 28 10.80 3.13 12.01
C GLN A 28 11.66 3.56 10.81
N ALA A 29 11.09 3.57 9.60
CA ALA A 29 11.83 3.78 8.38
C ALA A 29 12.29 5.25 8.25
N PRO A 30 13.54 5.50 7.80
CA PRO A 30 13.92 6.83 7.36
C PRO A 30 13.07 7.26 6.14
N PRO A 31 12.92 8.56 5.88
CA PRO A 31 11.97 9.07 4.88
C PRO A 31 12.07 8.43 3.49
N HIS A 32 13.28 8.18 3.00
CA HIS A 32 13.50 7.57 1.68
C HIS A 32 13.05 6.11 1.63
N GLU A 33 13.26 5.35 2.70
CA GLU A 33 12.80 3.96 2.81
C GLU A 33 11.28 3.88 3.00
N ALA A 34 10.70 4.81 3.78
CA ALA A 34 9.25 4.91 3.91
C ALA A 34 8.56 5.14 2.56
N VAL A 35 9.12 6.02 1.72
CA VAL A 35 8.60 6.27 0.37
C VAL A 35 8.73 5.03 -0.52
N GLN A 36 9.85 4.30 -0.45
CA GLN A 36 10.00 3.03 -1.20
C GLN A 36 8.97 1.99 -0.76
N ILE A 37 8.76 1.82 0.55
CA ILE A 37 7.75 0.91 1.10
C ILE A 37 6.36 1.29 0.60
N LEU A 38 5.99 2.56 0.74
CA LEU A 38 4.68 3.06 0.29
C LEU A 38 4.51 2.90 -1.22
N SER A 39 5.54 3.20 -2.01
CA SER A 39 5.49 3.03 -3.46
C SER A 39 5.24 1.57 -3.87
N ALA A 40 5.86 0.61 -3.19
CA ALA A 40 5.66 -0.82 -3.46
C ALA A 40 4.28 -1.33 -3.00
N VAL A 41 3.74 -0.79 -1.91
CA VAL A 41 2.39 -1.15 -1.41
C VAL A 41 1.29 -0.58 -2.29
N LEU A 42 1.49 0.65 -2.77
CA LEU A 42 0.50 1.46 -3.49
C LEU A 42 0.64 1.41 -5.01
N ASP A 43 1.57 0.61 -5.53
CA ASP A 43 1.66 0.39 -6.97
C ASP A 43 0.30 -0.10 -7.52
N PRO A 44 -0.30 0.60 -8.50
CA PRO A 44 -1.68 0.36 -8.93
C PRO A 44 -1.85 -0.96 -9.68
N ASP A 45 -0.78 -1.46 -10.30
CA ASP A 45 -0.82 -2.66 -11.15
C ASP A 45 -0.43 -3.90 -10.35
N ASP A 46 0.64 -3.82 -9.56
CA ASP A 46 1.28 -4.97 -8.93
C ASP A 46 1.46 -4.85 -7.41
N GLY A 47 1.01 -3.74 -6.81
CA GLY A 47 1.14 -3.45 -5.40
C GLY A 47 0.30 -4.34 -4.49
N ALA A 48 0.63 -4.30 -3.20
CA ALA A 48 -0.08 -5.10 -2.19
C ALA A 48 -1.58 -4.73 -2.11
N LEU A 49 -1.92 -3.45 -2.26
CA LEU A 49 -3.31 -2.99 -2.29
C LEU A 49 -4.07 -3.58 -3.50
N ALA A 50 -3.52 -3.46 -4.71
CA ALA A 50 -4.13 -3.99 -5.94
C ALA A 50 -4.35 -5.51 -5.88
N ARG A 51 -3.38 -6.26 -5.35
CA ARG A 51 -3.49 -7.71 -5.16
C ARG A 51 -4.55 -8.08 -4.11
N PHE A 52 -4.66 -7.31 -3.04
CA PHE A 52 -5.67 -7.55 -2.01
C PHE A 52 -7.08 -7.23 -2.52
N THR A 53 -7.24 -6.16 -3.29
CA THR A 53 -8.48 -5.85 -4.04
C THR A 53 -8.90 -7.01 -4.93
N THR A 54 -7.95 -7.56 -5.70
CA THR A 54 -8.19 -8.73 -6.56
C THR A 54 -8.60 -9.97 -5.77
N LEU A 55 -8.01 -10.19 -4.60
CA LEU A 55 -8.38 -11.30 -3.72
C LEU A 55 -9.83 -11.18 -3.23
N LEU A 56 -10.28 -9.97 -2.85
CA LEU A 56 -11.66 -9.74 -2.44
C LEU A 56 -12.65 -9.88 -3.60
N ALA A 57 -12.30 -9.38 -4.78
CA ALA A 57 -13.10 -9.59 -5.99
C ALA A 57 -13.26 -11.08 -6.31
N THR A 58 -12.16 -11.84 -6.25
CA THR A 58 -12.16 -13.30 -6.44
C THR A 58 -13.05 -13.98 -5.40
N GLY A 59 -12.96 -13.57 -4.13
CA GLY A 59 -13.81 -14.09 -3.06
C GLY A 59 -15.29 -13.78 -3.28
N SER A 60 -15.62 -12.60 -3.80
CA SER A 60 -17.00 -12.22 -4.15
C SER A 60 -17.56 -13.13 -5.24
N HIS A 61 -16.81 -13.33 -6.32
CA HIS A 61 -17.20 -14.24 -7.41
C HIS A 61 -17.39 -15.69 -6.90
N TYR A 62 -16.43 -16.19 -6.13
CA TYR A 62 -16.54 -17.53 -5.54
C TYR A 62 -17.77 -17.71 -4.65
N ALA A 63 -18.05 -16.74 -3.76
CA ALA A 63 -19.21 -16.79 -2.88
C ALA A 63 -20.53 -16.75 -3.66
N LYS A 64 -20.58 -15.98 -4.76
CA LYS A 64 -21.73 -15.93 -5.67
C LYS A 64 -21.95 -17.28 -6.35
N GLU A 65 -20.91 -17.85 -6.96
CA GLU A 65 -20.98 -19.14 -7.64
C GLU A 65 -21.42 -20.26 -6.68
N GLN A 66 -20.83 -20.32 -5.49
CA GLN A 66 -21.21 -21.31 -4.49
C GLN A 66 -22.67 -21.17 -4.08
N ARG A 67 -23.18 -19.95 -3.91
CA ARG A 67 -24.60 -19.71 -3.61
C ARG A 67 -25.50 -20.19 -4.75
N GLU A 68 -25.19 -19.83 -6.00
CA GLU A 68 -25.97 -20.21 -7.18
C GLU A 68 -26.04 -21.73 -7.35
N ASN A 69 -25.01 -22.44 -6.89
CA ASN A 69 -24.93 -23.91 -6.89
C ASN A 69 -25.48 -24.58 -5.61
N GLY A 70 -26.20 -23.85 -4.75
CA GLY A 70 -26.81 -24.41 -3.52
C GLY A 70 -25.84 -24.61 -2.35
N GLY A 71 -24.66 -23.99 -2.41
CA GLY A 71 -23.66 -23.99 -1.35
C GLY A 71 -24.01 -23.09 -0.16
N PRO A 72 -23.16 -23.09 0.89
CA PRO A 72 -23.49 -22.51 2.18
C PRO A 72 -23.36 -20.99 2.26
N PHE A 73 -22.96 -20.31 1.17
CA PHE A 73 -22.67 -18.88 1.19
C PHE A 73 -23.94 -18.04 1.13
N PRO A 74 -24.19 -17.16 2.12
CA PRO A 74 -25.32 -16.25 2.11
C PRO A 74 -25.08 -15.08 1.13
N ALA A 75 -26.15 -14.37 0.73
CA ALA A 75 -26.08 -13.32 -0.29
C ALA A 75 -25.23 -12.14 0.18
N GLU A 76 -25.31 -11.87 1.47
CA GLU A 76 -24.65 -10.79 2.17
C GLU A 76 -23.13 -10.89 2.04
N VAL A 77 -22.57 -12.11 1.97
CA VAL A 77 -21.12 -12.32 1.87
C VAL A 77 -20.59 -11.94 0.49
N TRP A 78 -21.20 -12.39 -0.61
CA TRP A 78 -20.71 -12.01 -1.94
C TRP A 78 -20.87 -10.50 -2.18
N LEU A 79 -21.98 -9.92 -1.71
CA LEU A 79 -22.23 -8.48 -1.79
C LEU A 79 -21.22 -7.67 -0.97
N ALA A 80 -20.93 -8.10 0.27
CA ALA A 80 -19.97 -7.42 1.12
C ALA A 80 -18.55 -7.48 0.53
N LEU A 81 -18.13 -8.64 0.03
CA LEU A 81 -16.82 -8.80 -0.62
C LEU A 81 -16.70 -7.95 -1.89
N GLY A 82 -17.76 -7.92 -2.71
CA GLY A 82 -17.78 -7.11 -3.93
C GLY A 82 -17.73 -5.61 -3.64
N ARG A 83 -18.47 -5.16 -2.61
CA ARG A 83 -18.41 -3.77 -2.15
C ARG A 83 -17.02 -3.41 -1.63
N ALA A 84 -16.44 -4.25 -0.79
CA ALA A 84 -15.10 -4.01 -0.26
C ALA A 84 -14.04 -3.95 -1.37
N ALA A 85 -14.16 -4.81 -2.40
CA ALA A 85 -13.27 -4.75 -3.57
C ALA A 85 -13.41 -3.42 -4.32
N ASN A 86 -14.63 -2.94 -4.54
CA ASN A 86 -14.86 -1.64 -5.20
C ASN A 86 -14.29 -0.48 -4.36
N GLU A 87 -14.54 -0.47 -3.05
CA GLU A 87 -14.04 0.58 -2.16
C GLU A 87 -12.49 0.60 -2.14
N LEU A 88 -11.83 -0.57 -2.12
CA LEU A 88 -10.37 -0.62 -2.20
C LEU A 88 -9.84 -0.25 -3.59
N HIS A 89 -10.58 -0.52 -4.67
CA HIS A 89 -10.22 -0.07 -6.00
C HIS A 89 -10.26 1.47 -6.09
N ASP A 90 -11.32 2.09 -5.59
CA ASP A 90 -11.47 3.55 -5.57
C ASP A 90 -10.34 4.20 -4.74
N VAL A 91 -10.00 3.64 -3.57
CA VAL A 91 -8.83 4.06 -2.79
C VAL A 91 -7.53 3.93 -3.59
N GLY A 92 -7.39 2.86 -4.39
CA GLY A 92 -6.23 2.68 -5.28
C GLY A 92 -6.14 3.78 -6.33
N LEU A 93 -7.26 4.18 -6.93
CA LEU A 93 -7.32 5.27 -7.90
C LEU A 93 -6.93 6.62 -7.27
N ASP A 94 -7.47 6.94 -6.09
CA ASP A 94 -7.13 8.16 -5.35
C ASP A 94 -5.62 8.24 -5.03
N LEU A 95 -4.99 7.09 -4.76
CA LEU A 95 -3.56 7.02 -4.44
C LEU A 95 -2.67 7.04 -5.69
N ASP A 96 -3.14 6.54 -6.83
CA ASP A 96 -2.42 6.63 -8.11
C ASP A 96 -2.27 8.09 -8.58
N GLU A 97 -3.24 8.96 -8.25
CA GLU A 97 -3.10 10.42 -8.46
C GLU A 97 -1.84 11.00 -7.79
N HIS A 98 -1.33 10.33 -6.75
CA HIS A 98 -0.13 10.69 -6.02
C HIS A 98 1.11 9.84 -6.36
N ALA A 99 0.99 8.84 -7.23
CA ALA A 99 2.08 7.91 -7.56
C ALA A 99 3.32 8.64 -8.11
N ASP A 100 3.15 9.67 -8.93
CA ASP A 100 4.26 10.48 -9.44
C ASP A 100 5.02 11.23 -8.33
N THR A 101 4.30 11.66 -7.29
CA THR A 101 4.93 12.30 -6.12
C THR A 101 5.79 11.30 -5.37
N PHE A 102 5.27 10.07 -5.14
CA PHE A 102 6.04 9.00 -4.50
C PHE A 102 7.27 8.59 -5.32
N ARG A 103 7.14 8.44 -6.65
CA ARG A 103 8.27 8.13 -7.56
C ARG A 103 9.36 9.21 -7.51
N GLN A 104 8.98 10.48 -7.46
CA GLN A 104 9.94 11.58 -7.34
C GLN A 104 10.68 11.55 -6.01
N LEU A 105 9.97 11.30 -4.91
CA LEU A 105 10.55 11.20 -3.56
C LEU A 105 11.45 9.96 -3.39
N ALA A 106 11.15 8.87 -4.10
CA ALA A 106 11.96 7.64 -4.09
C ALA A 106 13.25 7.77 -4.91
N ARG A 107 13.34 8.74 -5.82
CA ARG A 107 14.51 8.90 -6.69
C ARG A 107 15.74 9.31 -5.88
N PRO A 108 16.84 8.54 -5.91
CA PRO A 108 18.09 8.95 -5.28
C PRO A 108 18.56 10.29 -5.84
N PRO A 109 19.18 11.17 -5.04
CA PRO A 109 19.78 12.39 -5.56
C PRO A 109 20.80 12.05 -6.64
N ALA A 110 20.74 12.74 -7.77
CA ALA A 110 21.64 12.48 -8.89
C ALA A 110 23.11 12.66 -8.44
N PRO A 111 24.04 11.76 -8.83
CA PRO A 111 25.46 11.90 -8.51
C PRO A 111 25.96 13.27 -9.00
N GLY A 112 26.44 14.11 -8.07
CA GLY A 112 26.97 15.44 -8.38
C GLY A 112 26.00 16.62 -8.18
N SER A 113 24.77 16.40 -7.68
CA SER A 113 23.93 17.51 -7.25
C SER A 113 24.48 18.08 -5.93
N PRO A 114 24.83 19.38 -5.85
CA PRO A 114 25.23 19.98 -4.59
C PRO A 114 24.06 19.88 -3.59
N PRO A 115 24.34 19.70 -2.28
CA PRO A 115 23.28 19.71 -1.29
C PRO A 115 22.49 21.01 -1.44
N VAL A 116 21.16 20.91 -1.52
CA VAL A 116 20.29 22.09 -1.52
C VAL A 116 20.53 22.79 -0.19
N ALA A 117 21.36 23.83 -0.21
CA ALA A 117 21.55 24.70 0.93
C ALA A 117 20.18 25.28 1.27
N ALA A 118 19.65 24.92 2.44
CA ALA A 118 18.54 25.65 3.03
C ALA A 118 18.91 27.13 2.99
N LYS A 119 18.15 27.93 2.23
CA LYS A 119 18.37 29.39 2.18
C LYS A 119 18.38 29.88 3.62
N PRO A 120 19.45 30.54 4.10
CA PRO A 120 19.43 31.15 5.41
C PRO A 120 18.30 32.17 5.41
N SER A 121 17.31 31.99 6.28
CA SER A 121 16.36 33.05 6.60
C SER A 121 17.16 34.28 7.03
N SER A 122 17.07 35.36 6.26
CA SER A 122 17.82 36.59 6.47
C SER A 122 17.75 37.05 7.93
N PRO A 123 18.86 37.45 8.55
CA PRO A 123 18.84 37.96 9.92
C PRO A 123 18.07 39.28 9.98
N LYS A 124 17.11 39.34 10.91
CA LYS A 124 16.34 40.53 11.29
C LYS A 124 17.31 41.68 11.65
N PRO A 125 17.15 42.91 11.11
CA PRO A 125 18.04 44.00 11.48
C PRO A 125 17.81 44.39 12.95
N SER A 126 18.87 44.27 13.73
CA SER A 126 18.96 44.76 15.10
C SER A 126 18.97 46.28 15.08
N GLY A 127 17.80 46.88 15.32
CA GLY A 127 17.68 48.32 15.56
C GLY A 127 18.21 48.64 16.95
N ARG A 128 19.35 49.34 17.03
CA ARG A 128 19.90 49.90 18.27
C ARG A 128 19.71 51.43 18.27
N SER A 129 18.92 51.88 19.24
CA SER A 129 18.97 53.18 19.94
C SER A 129 18.71 54.48 19.18
N ARG A 130 17.71 55.22 19.66
CA ARG A 130 17.92 56.42 20.50
C ARG A 130 16.73 56.65 21.42
#